data_AF-A0A3Q4HDK1-F1
#
_entry.id   AF-A0A3Q4HDK1-F1
#
_cell.length_a   1.000
_cell.length_b   1.000
_cell.length_c   1.000
_cell.angle_alpha   90.00
_cell.angle_beta   90.00
_cell.angle_gamma   90.00
#
_symmetry.space_group_name_H-M   'P 1'
#
loop_
_entity.id
_entity.type
_entity.pdbx_description
1 polymer ?
#
loop_
_entity_poly.entity_id
_entity_poly.type
_entity_poly.pdbx_seq_one_letter_code
_entity_poly.pdbx_strand_id
1 'polypeptide(L)'
;MWILLLELRANQLFTYSLRCLIVYPWTQRYFGQFGNLYNAAAIASNPKVAAHGKIIMEALEKAVKNMDNIKATYAELSTLHSEKLQVDPDNFMLLGDCLTIVVASQLGKNFTAEVHAAFQKFLAVVVSSLRRQYY
;
A
#
# COMPACT_ATOMS: atom_id res chain seq x y z
N MET A 1 12.72 7.36 -9.58
CA MET A 1 11.56 6.65 -8.98
C MET A 1 11.67 5.13 -9.10
N TRP A 2 12.05 4.57 -10.25
CA TRP A 2 12.29 3.12 -10.41
C TRP A 2 13.40 2.56 -9.50
N ILE A 3 14.49 3.32 -9.33
CA ILE A 3 15.62 2.95 -8.45
C ILE A 3 15.21 2.88 -6.97
N LEU A 4 14.27 3.72 -6.52
CA LEU A 4 13.76 3.72 -5.15
C LEU A 4 12.98 2.44 -4.80
N LEU A 5 12.37 1.77 -5.79
CA LEU A 5 11.69 0.48 -5.56
C LEU A 5 12.66 -0.71 -5.54
N LEU A 6 13.80 -0.58 -6.24
CA LEU A 6 14.84 -1.61 -6.31
C LEU A 6 15.82 -1.57 -5.13
N GLU A 7 16.08 -0.41 -4.53
CA GLU A 7 16.99 -0.24 -3.38
C GLU A 7 16.37 -0.60 -2.02
N LEU A 8 15.04 -0.74 -1.95
CA LEU A 8 14.37 -1.17 -0.73
C LEU A 8 14.60 -2.67 -0.55
N ARG A 9 15.58 -3.02 0.31
CA ARG A 9 15.93 -4.40 0.67
C ARG A 9 14.67 -5.19 1.03
N ALA A 10 14.32 -6.16 0.17
CA ALA A 10 13.09 -6.96 0.25
C ALA A 10 12.82 -7.54 1.65
N ASN A 11 13.87 -7.93 2.40
CA ASN A 11 13.71 -8.56 3.72
C ASN A 11 13.34 -7.62 4.88
N GLN A 12 13.49 -6.30 4.75
CA GLN A 12 13.04 -5.34 5.79
C GLN A 12 11.70 -4.69 5.44
N LEU A 13 11.30 -4.67 4.17
CA LEU A 13 9.99 -4.18 3.75
C LEU A 13 8.84 -5.07 4.25
N PHE A 14 9.02 -6.40 4.24
CA PHE A 14 7.94 -7.35 4.55
C PHE A 14 7.41 -7.27 6.00
N THR A 15 8.26 -6.91 6.97
CA THR A 15 7.89 -6.95 8.39
C THR A 15 7.22 -5.65 8.87
N TYR A 16 7.37 -4.55 8.12
CA TYR A 16 6.73 -3.25 8.42
C TYR A 16 5.54 -2.94 7.49
N SER A 17 5.29 -3.76 6.46
CA SER A 17 4.44 -3.43 5.31
C SER A 17 2.93 -3.44 5.54
N LEU A 18 2.40 -3.79 6.72
CA LEU A 18 0.99 -3.56 7.04
C LEU A 18 0.81 -2.75 8.32
N ARG A 19 1.64 -1.71 8.51
CA ARG A 19 1.47 -0.68 9.56
C ARG A 19 0.04 -0.10 9.61
N CYS A 20 -0.68 -0.11 8.49
CA CYS A 20 -2.10 0.23 8.42
C CYS A 20 -2.96 -0.62 9.37
N LEU A 21 -2.74 -1.94 9.45
CA LEU A 21 -3.50 -2.84 10.35
C LEU A 21 -3.22 -2.57 11.83
N ILE A 22 -2.07 -1.99 12.17
CA ILE A 22 -1.67 -1.67 13.55
C ILE A 22 -2.20 -0.28 13.94
N VAL A 23 -1.98 0.72 13.08
CA VAL A 23 -2.32 2.13 13.36
C VAL A 23 -3.82 2.38 13.19
N TYR A 24 -4.46 1.66 12.26
CA TYR A 24 -5.87 1.81 11.91
C TYR A 24 -6.60 0.46 12.07
N PRO A 25 -6.77 -0.04 13.30
CA PRO A 25 -7.23 -1.41 13.56
C PRO A 25 -8.62 -1.73 12.96
N TRP A 26 -9.45 -0.72 12.67
CA TRP A 26 -10.73 -0.94 11.98
C TRP A 26 -10.56 -1.52 10.57
N THR A 27 -9.41 -1.30 9.91
CA THR A 27 -9.14 -1.87 8.58
C THR A 27 -8.96 -3.39 8.64
N GLN A 28 -8.71 -3.98 9.81
CA GLN A 28 -8.60 -5.43 9.98
C GLN A 28 -9.90 -6.16 9.62
N ARG A 29 -11.06 -5.47 9.65
CA ARG A 29 -12.37 -6.04 9.29
C ARG A 29 -12.40 -6.66 7.88
N TYR A 30 -11.58 -6.17 6.95
CA TYR A 30 -11.49 -6.68 5.58
C TYR A 30 -10.67 -7.97 5.46
N PHE A 31 -9.98 -8.37 6.54
CA PHE A 31 -9.00 -9.45 6.53
C PHE A 31 -9.40 -10.60 7.46
N GLY A 32 -10.69 -10.87 7.65
CA GLY A 32 -11.18 -11.93 8.55
C GLY A 32 -10.60 -13.33 8.25
N GLN A 33 -10.24 -13.60 7.00
CA GLN A 33 -9.61 -14.87 6.61
C GLN A 33 -8.11 -14.96 6.95
N PHE A 34 -7.51 -13.88 7.45
CA PHE A 34 -6.06 -13.83 7.72
C PHE A 34 -5.72 -14.45 9.09
N GLY A 35 -6.72 -14.81 9.90
CA GLY A 35 -6.51 -15.44 11.20
C GLY A 35 -6.19 -14.40 12.28
N ASN A 36 -5.22 -14.70 13.15
CA ASN A 36 -4.91 -13.85 14.29
C ASN A 36 -4.24 -12.53 13.86
N LEU A 37 -4.94 -11.41 14.11
CA LEU A 37 -4.45 -10.03 13.92
C LEU A 37 -4.54 -9.21 15.23
N TYR A 38 -4.65 -9.86 16.38
CA TYR A 38 -4.99 -9.22 17.66
C TYR A 38 -4.00 -8.16 18.13
N ASN A 39 -2.70 -8.33 17.83
CA ASN A 39 -1.66 -7.40 18.24
C ASN A 39 -0.56 -7.28 17.19
N ALA A 40 0.34 -6.32 17.38
CA ALA A 40 1.41 -6.02 16.43
C ALA A 40 2.33 -7.23 16.15
N ALA A 41 2.65 -8.04 17.17
CA ALA A 41 3.50 -9.23 17.00
C ALA A 41 2.80 -10.30 16.16
N ALA A 42 1.50 -10.52 16.39
CA ALA A 42 0.68 -11.44 15.60
C ALA A 42 0.58 -10.96 14.14
N ILE A 43 0.33 -9.67 13.90
CA ILE A 43 0.28 -9.08 12.55
C ILE A 43 1.63 -9.23 11.84
N ALA A 44 2.74 -8.87 12.50
CA ALA A 44 4.08 -8.87 11.90
C ALA A 44 4.60 -10.27 11.54
N SER A 45 4.16 -11.31 12.25
CA SER A 45 4.54 -12.70 12.00
C SER A 45 3.52 -13.46 11.13
N ASN A 46 2.42 -12.82 10.71
CA ASN A 46 1.36 -13.49 9.99
C ASN A 46 1.74 -13.70 8.49
N PRO A 47 1.80 -14.96 8.02
CA PRO A 47 2.24 -15.24 6.64
C PRO A 47 1.25 -14.74 5.58
N LYS A 48 -0.06 -14.65 5.89
CA LYS A 48 -1.06 -14.12 4.97
C LYS A 48 -0.96 -12.61 4.82
N VAL A 49 -0.65 -11.91 5.92
CA VAL A 49 -0.28 -10.49 5.93
C VAL A 49 0.94 -10.24 5.04
N ALA A 50 2.01 -11.01 5.24
CA ALA A 50 3.22 -10.87 4.43
C ALA A 50 2.95 -11.13 2.93
N ALA A 51 2.20 -12.18 2.61
CA ALA A 51 1.81 -12.50 1.24
C ALA A 51 0.97 -11.39 0.59
N HIS A 52 0.02 -10.81 1.33
CA HIS A 52 -0.77 -9.69 0.83
C HIS A 52 0.06 -8.40 0.65
N GLY A 53 1.01 -8.14 1.55
CA GLY A 53 1.98 -7.06 1.39
C GLY A 53 2.75 -7.16 0.07
N LYS A 54 3.10 -8.38 -0.37
CA LYS A 54 3.72 -8.62 -1.69
C LYS A 54 2.82 -8.16 -2.84
N ILE A 55 1.53 -8.52 -2.79
CA ILE A 55 0.54 -8.16 -3.81
C ILE A 55 0.40 -6.63 -3.91
N ILE A 56 0.41 -5.92 -2.78
CA ILE A 56 0.37 -4.44 -2.76
C ILE A 56 1.62 -3.86 -3.45
N MET A 57 2.81 -4.39 -3.14
CA MET A 57 4.05 -3.93 -3.76
C MET A 57 4.08 -4.20 -5.27
N GLU A 58 3.63 -5.37 -5.70
CA GLU A 58 3.50 -5.73 -7.13
C GLU A 58 2.50 -4.80 -7.85
N ALA A 59 1.40 -4.42 -7.19
CA ALA A 59 0.48 -3.42 -7.71
C ALA A 59 1.21 -2.08 -7.89
N LEU A 60 1.87 -1.55 -6.85
CA LEU A 60 2.61 -0.28 -6.95
C LEU A 60 3.67 -0.29 -8.07
N GLU A 61 4.38 -1.40 -8.24
CA GLU A 61 5.31 -1.59 -9.36
C GLU A 61 4.59 -1.52 -10.72
N LYS A 62 3.41 -2.15 -10.84
CA LYS A 62 2.56 -2.04 -12.04
C LYS A 62 2.17 -0.59 -12.33
N ALA A 63 1.81 0.21 -11.32
CA ALA A 63 1.55 1.64 -11.51
C ALA A 63 2.77 2.41 -12.03
N VAL A 64 3.96 2.16 -11.45
CA VAL A 64 5.20 2.81 -11.92
C VAL A 64 5.55 2.40 -13.36
N LYS A 65 5.24 1.18 -13.78
CA LYS A 65 5.42 0.74 -15.18
C LYS A 65 4.40 1.34 -16.15
N ASN A 66 3.30 1.92 -15.64
CA ASN A 66 2.18 2.43 -16.44
C ASN A 66 1.81 3.87 -16.03
N MET A 67 2.80 4.73 -15.74
CA MET A 67 2.56 6.07 -15.15
C MET A 67 1.58 6.94 -15.94
N ASP A 68 1.61 6.86 -17.26
CA ASP A 68 0.72 7.66 -18.13
C ASP A 68 -0.71 7.10 -18.21
N ASN A 69 -0.94 5.89 -17.69
CA ASN A 69 -2.22 5.17 -17.81
C ASN A 69 -2.63 4.41 -16.54
N ILE A 70 -2.25 4.91 -15.35
CA ILE A 70 -2.55 4.25 -14.06
C ILE A 70 -4.06 4.03 -13.87
N LYS A 71 -4.88 5.01 -14.28
CA LYS A 71 -6.34 4.96 -14.16
C LYS A 71 -6.95 3.74 -14.86
N ALA A 72 -6.63 3.53 -16.14
CA ALA A 72 -7.14 2.37 -16.86
C ALA A 72 -6.51 1.07 -16.35
N THR A 73 -5.23 1.11 -15.99
CA THR A 73 -4.47 -0.04 -15.44
C THR A 73 -5.09 -0.62 -14.17
N TYR A 74 -5.77 0.21 -13.38
CA TYR A 74 -6.40 -0.15 -12.11
C TYR A 74 -7.92 -0.20 -12.14
N ALA A 75 -8.58 -0.08 -13.30
CA ALA A 75 -10.04 -0.11 -13.38
C ALA A 75 -10.62 -1.39 -12.75
N GLU A 76 -10.13 -2.56 -13.14
CA GLU A 76 -10.55 -3.85 -12.58
C GLU A 76 -10.24 -3.98 -11.08
N LEU A 77 -9.09 -3.46 -10.66
CA LEU A 77 -8.68 -3.49 -9.26
C LEU A 77 -9.58 -2.59 -8.39
N SER A 78 -9.98 -1.43 -8.92
CA SER A 78 -10.93 -0.52 -8.28
C SER A 78 -12.30 -1.19 -8.13
N THR A 79 -12.82 -1.81 -9.20
CA THR A 79 -14.07 -2.59 -9.17
C THR A 79 -14.01 -3.74 -8.16
N LEU A 80 -12.89 -4.47 -8.10
CA LEU A 80 -12.70 -5.53 -7.11
C LEU A 80 -12.83 -4.98 -5.67
N HIS A 81 -12.19 -3.84 -5.39
CA HIS A 81 -12.22 -3.25 -4.06
C HIS A 81 -13.58 -2.63 -3.69
N SER A 82 -14.30 -2.07 -4.65
CA SER A 82 -15.62 -1.47 -4.41
C SER A 82 -16.72 -2.53 -4.31
N GLU A 83 -16.85 -3.40 -5.31
CA GLU A 83 -18.02 -4.28 -5.44
C GLU A 83 -17.89 -5.57 -4.64
N LYS A 84 -16.69 -6.17 -4.63
CA LYS A 84 -16.48 -7.49 -4.01
C LYS A 84 -15.91 -7.40 -2.60
N LEU A 85 -14.87 -6.59 -2.41
CA LEU A 85 -14.22 -6.46 -1.10
C LEU A 85 -14.89 -5.39 -0.22
N GLN A 86 -15.65 -4.48 -0.83
CA GLN A 86 -16.38 -3.41 -0.15
C GLN A 86 -15.50 -2.60 0.81
N VAL A 87 -14.25 -2.36 0.39
CA VAL A 87 -13.27 -1.59 1.16
C VAL A 87 -13.66 -0.13 1.11
N ASP A 88 -13.88 0.52 2.24
CA ASP A 88 -14.13 1.97 2.27
C ASP A 88 -12.96 2.72 1.57
N PRO A 89 -13.26 3.56 0.55
CA PRO A 89 -12.27 4.18 -0.32
C PRO A 89 -11.30 5.11 0.42
N ASP A 90 -11.64 5.61 1.61
CA ASP A 90 -10.74 6.47 2.37
C ASP A 90 -9.57 5.67 2.99
N ASN A 91 -9.70 4.35 3.13
CA ASN A 91 -8.60 3.50 3.62
C ASN A 91 -7.40 3.45 2.67
N PHE A 92 -7.58 3.78 1.39
CA PHE A 92 -6.45 3.88 0.45
C PHE A 92 -5.51 5.04 0.79
N MET A 93 -6.06 6.15 1.30
CA MET A 93 -5.24 7.28 1.77
C MET A 93 -4.43 6.87 2.99
N LEU A 94 -5.07 6.21 3.97
CA LEU A 94 -4.41 5.70 5.18
C LEU A 94 -3.26 4.74 4.86
N LEU A 95 -3.46 3.88 3.86
CA LEU A 95 -2.40 3.00 3.35
C LEU A 95 -1.26 3.80 2.73
N GLY A 96 -1.57 4.81 1.91
CA GLY A 96 -0.58 5.72 1.31
C GLY A 96 0.28 6.45 2.34
N ASP A 97 -0.34 6.95 3.41
CA ASP A 97 0.37 7.61 4.52
C ASP A 97 1.27 6.64 5.27
N CYS A 98 0.79 5.42 5.52
CA CYS A 98 1.60 4.36 6.12
C CYS A 98 2.81 4.00 5.26
N LEU A 99 2.61 3.86 3.94
CA LEU A 99 3.70 3.60 2.99
C LEU A 99 4.73 4.72 2.98
N THR A 100 4.29 5.98 3.03
CA THR A 100 5.18 7.14 3.09
C THR A 100 6.09 7.08 4.31
N ILE A 101 5.53 6.76 5.49
CA ILE A 101 6.31 6.66 6.72
C ILE A 101 7.30 5.48 6.65
N VAL A 102 6.89 4.33 6.10
CA VAL A 102 7.78 3.18 5.92
C VAL A 102 8.93 3.54 4.97
N VAL A 103 8.64 4.12 3.81
CA VAL A 103 9.65 4.53 2.83
C VAL A 103 10.60 5.57 3.43
N ALA A 104 10.08 6.57 4.17
CA ALA A 104 10.90 7.56 4.86
C ALA A 104 11.85 6.92 5.87
N SER A 105 11.37 5.95 6.67
CA SER A 105 12.18 5.26 7.66
C SER A 105 13.31 4.42 7.03
N GLN A 106 13.08 3.87 5.83
CA GLN A 106 14.07 3.05 5.12
C GLN A 106 15.13 3.89 4.42
N LEU A 107 14.72 5.00 3.82
CA LEU A 107 15.64 5.89 3.09
C LEU A 107 16.40 6.82 4.02
N GLY A 108 15.88 7.11 5.21
CA GLY A 108 16.51 7.99 6.19
C GLY A 108 16.85 9.34 5.58
N LYS A 109 18.13 9.70 5.56
CA LYS A 109 18.62 10.97 4.98
C LYS A 109 18.36 11.10 3.48
N ASN A 110 18.14 10.00 2.77
CA ASN A 110 17.85 10.00 1.34
C ASN A 110 16.38 10.30 1.04
N PHE A 111 15.50 10.35 2.06
CA PHE A 111 14.12 10.81 1.89
C PHE A 111 14.08 12.34 1.90
N THR A 112 14.62 12.95 0.85
CA THR A 112 14.64 14.41 0.70
C THR A 112 13.24 14.97 0.47
N ALA A 113 13.09 16.29 0.54
CA ALA A 113 11.82 16.97 0.26
C ALA A 113 11.31 16.67 -1.16
N GLU A 114 12.22 16.60 -2.14
CA GLU A 114 11.90 16.27 -3.53
C GLU A 114 11.43 14.82 -3.67
N VAL A 115 12.09 13.88 -3.00
CA VAL A 115 11.68 12.46 -2.97
C VAL A 115 10.31 12.32 -2.32
N HIS A 116 10.07 13.00 -1.20
CA HIS A 116 8.78 13.00 -0.53
C HIS A 116 7.68 13.55 -1.43
N ALA A 117 7.90 14.72 -2.05
CA ALA A 117 6.92 15.34 -2.94
C ALA A 117 6.60 14.47 -4.17
N ALA A 118 7.62 13.84 -4.77
CA ALA A 118 7.43 12.92 -5.88
C ALA A 118 6.63 11.68 -5.47
N PHE A 119 6.96 11.08 -4.33
CA PHE A 119 6.27 9.89 -3.82
C PHE A 119 4.81 10.18 -3.45
N GLN A 120 4.55 11.31 -2.80
CA GLN A 120 3.20 11.75 -2.46
C GLN A 120 2.34 12.00 -3.69
N LYS A 121 2.88 12.67 -4.73
CA LYS A 121 2.16 12.86 -6.01
C LYS A 121 1.84 11.53 -6.68
N PHE A 122 2.79 10.60 -6.70
CA PHE A 122 2.58 9.26 -7.24
C PHE A 122 1.46 8.52 -6.49
N LEU A 123 1.52 8.49 -5.16
CA LEU A 123 0.48 7.85 -4.34
C LEU A 123 -0.88 8.52 -4.52
N ALA A 124 -0.96 9.85 -4.64
CA ALA A 124 -2.21 10.55 -4.89
C ALA A 124 -2.87 10.09 -6.22
N VAL A 125 -2.09 9.87 -7.27
CA VAL A 125 -2.60 9.34 -8.55
C VAL A 125 -3.06 7.89 -8.41
N VAL A 126 -2.31 7.05 -7.67
CA VAL A 126 -2.69 5.67 -7.37
C VAL A 126 -4.01 5.62 -6.61
N VAL A 127 -4.14 6.38 -5.52
CA VAL A 127 -5.36 6.42 -4.71
C VAL A 127 -6.53 6.97 -5.53
N SER A 128 -6.35 8.06 -6.28
CA SER A 128 -7.38 8.59 -7.18
C SER A 128 -7.86 7.54 -8.19
N SER A 129 -6.97 6.70 -8.69
CA SER A 129 -7.30 5.62 -9.63
C SER A 129 -8.07 4.49 -8.95
N LEU A 130 -7.70 4.10 -7.73
CA LEU A 130 -8.38 3.05 -6.95
C LEU A 130 -9.77 3.46 -6.47
N ARG A 131 -10.01 4.76 -6.27
CA ARG A 131 -11.33 5.30 -5.88
C ARG A 131 -12.30 5.44 -7.06
N ARG A 132 -11.87 5.23 -8.30
CA ARG A 132 -12.61 5.65 -9.48
C ARG A 132 -13.92 4.89 -9.72
N GLN A 133 -13.96 3.60 -9.35
CA GLN A 133 -15.12 2.70 -9.52
C GLN A 133 -15.95 2.55 -8.23
N TYR A 134 -15.83 3.52 -7.32
CA TYR A 134 -16.72 3.68 -6.19
C TYR A 134 -17.85 4.60 -6.62
N TYR A 135 -19.06 4.04 -6.70
CA TYR A 135 -20.28 4.76 -7.08
C TYR A 135 -20.92 5.48 -5.89
#